data_AF-T1GZ74-F1
#
_entry.id   AF-T1GZ74-F1
#
_cell.length_a   1.000
_cell.length_b   1.000
_cell.length_c   1.000
_cell.angle_alpha   90.00
_cell.angle_beta   90.00
_cell.angle_gamma   90.00
#
_symmetry.space_group_name_H-M   'P 1'
#
loop_
_entity.id
_entity.type
_entity.pdbx_description
1 polymer ?
#
loop_
_entity_poly.entity_id
_entity_poly.type
_entity_poly.pdbx_seq_one_letter_code
_entity_poly.pdbx_strand_id
1 'polypeptide(L)'
;MLVQADGIVYPSYFNEEFFTESLENGLDEPMVSIQTVTFEMGSTPGENYCSQIFRIRVTYRRKKSEKLYTTSLIVKSLLSGDEMDFLEHIDSFSKERTMYMKMLPVMEVILNGTKLAPKCYYTQKNPTGIYVFEDLGALGYKLANRQTGLDLPHCEIAMHKIENSMHPLWSWLKK
;
A
#
# COMPACT_ATOMS: atom_id res chain seq x y z
N MET A 1 9.81 -21.36 0.96
CA MET A 1 9.91 -21.41 2.44
C MET A 1 9.66 -20.00 2.96
N LEU A 2 8.56 -19.78 3.69
CA LEU A 2 8.28 -18.49 4.34
C LEU A 2 9.21 -18.37 5.55
N VAL A 3 9.99 -17.29 5.64
CA VAL A 3 10.91 -17.08 6.76
C VAL A 3 10.23 -16.12 7.72
N GLN A 4 9.79 -16.65 8.85
CA GLN A 4 9.16 -15.89 9.92
C GLN A 4 10.24 -15.16 10.74
N ALA A 5 10.02 -13.88 11.03
CA ALA A 5 10.78 -13.17 12.05
C ALA A 5 10.23 -13.53 13.44
N ASP A 6 11.10 -13.60 14.45
CA ASP A 6 10.74 -14.01 15.80
C ASP A 6 9.59 -13.16 16.38
N GLY A 7 8.51 -13.82 16.79
CA GLY A 7 7.42 -13.21 17.58
C GLY A 7 6.29 -12.53 16.80
N ILE A 8 6.33 -12.46 15.46
CA ILE A 8 5.25 -11.87 14.67
C ILE A 8 4.24 -12.96 14.27
N VAL A 9 2.97 -12.76 14.66
CA VAL A 9 1.84 -13.58 14.19
C VAL A 9 1.22 -12.88 12.98
N TYR A 10 1.16 -13.59 11.85
CA TYR A 10 0.54 -13.10 10.62
C TYR A 10 -0.59 -14.03 10.18
N PRO A 11 -1.55 -13.54 9.37
CA PRO A 11 -2.68 -14.35 8.93
C PRO A 11 -2.27 -15.53 8.05
N SER A 12 -2.97 -16.66 8.17
CA SER A 12 -2.67 -17.89 7.41
C SER A 12 -2.79 -17.75 5.89
N TYR A 13 -3.55 -16.75 5.42
CA TYR A 13 -3.69 -16.43 4.01
C TYR A 13 -2.49 -15.67 3.42
N PHE A 14 -1.50 -15.26 4.24
CA PHE A 14 -0.21 -14.76 3.74
C PHE A 14 0.68 -15.92 3.30
N ASN A 15 0.34 -16.49 2.15
CA ASN A 15 1.02 -17.61 1.54
C ASN A 15 1.68 -17.23 0.21
N GLU A 16 2.37 -18.19 -0.41
CA GLU A 16 3.07 -17.98 -1.68
C GLU A 16 2.15 -17.52 -2.82
N GLU A 17 0.94 -18.05 -2.89
CA GLU A 17 -0.07 -17.68 -3.88
C GLU A 17 -0.48 -16.21 -3.74
N PHE A 18 -0.78 -15.76 -2.52
CA PHE A 18 -1.12 -14.37 -2.24
C PHE A 18 -0.03 -13.38 -2.69
N PHE A 19 1.24 -13.68 -2.38
CA PHE A 19 2.35 -12.80 -2.79
C PHE A 19 2.65 -12.89 -4.29
N THR A 20 2.44 -14.05 -4.91
CA THR A 20 2.55 -14.22 -6.36
C THR A 20 1.51 -13.35 -7.05
N GLU A 21 0.23 -13.52 -6.72
CA GLU A 21 -0.87 -12.74 -7.29
C GLU A 21 -0.65 -11.23 -7.06
N SER A 22 -0.21 -10.86 -5.86
CA SER A 22 0.09 -9.46 -5.54
C SER A 22 1.18 -8.87 -6.42
N LEU A 23 2.28 -9.61 -6.62
CA LEU A 23 3.38 -9.14 -7.46
C LEU A 23 3.02 -9.15 -8.95
N GLU A 24 2.30 -10.16 -9.45
CA GLU A 24 1.90 -10.21 -10.84
C GLU A 24 0.99 -9.04 -11.22
N ASN A 25 -0.03 -8.77 -10.39
CA ASN A 25 -0.92 -7.62 -10.56
C ASN A 25 -0.13 -6.30 -10.45
N GLY A 26 0.69 -6.16 -9.41
CA GLY A 26 1.39 -4.92 -9.16
C GLY A 26 2.57 -4.64 -10.08
N LEU A 27 3.14 -5.64 -10.75
CA LEU A 27 4.19 -5.47 -11.75
C LEU A 27 3.63 -5.40 -13.18
N ASP A 28 2.38 -5.80 -13.38
CA ASP A 28 1.80 -6.06 -14.70
C ASP A 28 2.64 -7.09 -15.48
N GLU A 29 3.12 -8.12 -14.76
CA GLU A 29 3.99 -9.17 -15.31
C GLU A 29 3.50 -10.55 -14.84
N PRO A 30 3.18 -11.47 -15.76
CA PRO A 30 2.76 -12.81 -15.38
C PRO A 30 3.97 -13.72 -15.06
N MET A 31 3.70 -14.80 -14.34
CA MET A 31 4.64 -15.87 -14.00
C MET A 31 5.79 -15.39 -13.13
N VAL A 32 5.46 -14.78 -12.00
CA VAL A 32 6.40 -14.48 -10.92
C VAL A 32 6.58 -15.72 -10.03
N SER A 33 7.83 -16.04 -9.66
CA SER A 33 8.12 -17.15 -8.74
C SER A 33 8.74 -16.62 -7.46
N ILE A 34 8.03 -16.78 -6.35
CA ILE A 34 8.47 -16.37 -5.01
C ILE A 34 9.60 -17.28 -4.54
N GLN A 35 10.65 -16.69 -3.98
CA GLN A 35 11.79 -17.41 -3.44
C GLN A 35 11.78 -17.35 -1.91
N THR A 36 11.66 -16.15 -1.37
CA THR A 36 11.62 -15.90 0.08
C THR A 36 10.66 -14.76 0.40
N VAL A 37 9.98 -14.88 1.53
CA VAL A 37 9.15 -13.82 2.11
C VAL A 37 9.57 -13.64 3.56
N THR A 38 9.82 -12.40 3.97
CA THR A 38 10.11 -12.03 5.36
C THR A 38 9.11 -10.98 5.84
N PHE A 39 8.67 -11.14 7.09
CA PHE A 39 7.61 -10.35 7.71
C PHE A 39 8.18 -9.46 8.81
N GLU A 40 7.76 -8.20 8.84
CA GLU A 40 8.03 -7.23 9.88
C GLU A 40 6.74 -6.48 10.22
N MET A 41 6.64 -5.91 11.43
CA MET A 41 5.56 -4.97 11.72
C MET A 41 5.80 -3.68 10.93
N GLY A 42 4.79 -3.23 10.18
CA GLY A 42 4.89 -2.05 9.33
C GLY A 42 4.68 -0.73 10.08
N SER A 43 4.36 -0.80 11.37
CA SER A 43 3.92 0.33 12.18
C SER A 43 4.13 0.08 13.67
N THR A 44 4.20 1.16 14.43
CA THR A 44 4.34 1.13 15.89
C THR A 44 2.97 0.89 16.55
N PRO A 45 2.89 0.19 17.70
CA PRO A 45 1.66 0.13 18.47
C PRO A 45 1.04 1.51 18.69
N GLY A 46 -0.25 1.66 18.40
CA GLY A 46 -0.99 2.94 18.50
C GLY A 46 -1.01 3.81 17.23
N GLU A 47 -0.31 3.42 16.16
CA GLU A 47 -0.40 4.06 14.83
C GLU A 47 -1.35 3.32 13.87
N ASN A 48 -1.83 2.16 14.30
CA ASN A 48 -2.65 1.22 13.55
C ASN A 48 -4.14 1.51 13.75
N TYR A 49 -4.69 2.43 12.96
CA TYR A 49 -6.13 2.71 12.96
C TYR A 49 -6.87 1.63 12.19
N CYS A 50 -7.76 0.90 12.87
CA CYS A 50 -8.69 -0.08 12.30
C CYS A 50 -8.05 -1.09 11.32
N SER A 51 -6.74 -1.30 11.39
CA SER A 51 -5.96 -2.12 10.46
C SER A 51 -4.68 -2.64 11.11
N GLN A 52 -4.28 -3.86 10.78
CA GLN A 52 -2.93 -4.35 11.00
C GLN A 52 -2.08 -4.04 9.78
N ILE A 53 -0.88 -3.51 10.00
CA ILE A 53 0.06 -3.15 8.94
C ILE A 53 1.31 -4.00 9.08
N PHE A 54 1.64 -4.72 8.00
CA PHE A 54 2.82 -5.54 7.89
C PHE A 54 3.75 -4.97 6.83
N ARG A 55 5.05 -4.92 7.11
CA ARG A 55 6.08 -4.70 6.10
C ARG A 55 6.58 -6.07 5.64
N ILE A 56 6.44 -6.33 4.35
CA ILE A 56 6.79 -7.62 3.75
C ILE A 56 7.89 -7.40 2.73
N ARG A 57 9.03 -8.07 2.92
CA ARG A 57 10.07 -8.12 1.90
C ARG A 57 9.98 -9.43 1.15
N VAL A 58 9.81 -9.33 -0.17
CA VAL A 58 9.62 -10.47 -1.07
C VAL A 58 10.79 -10.53 -2.04
N THR A 59 11.46 -11.66 -2.08
CA THR A 59 12.45 -11.98 -3.12
C THR A 59 11.81 -12.93 -4.12
N TYR A 60 11.91 -12.62 -5.40
CA TYR A 60 11.23 -13.33 -6.47
C TYR A 60 12.07 -13.39 -7.76
N ARG A 61 11.67 -14.27 -8.68
CA ARG A 61 12.15 -14.33 -10.06
C ARG A 61 11.03 -13.94 -11.01
N ARG A 62 11.38 -13.24 -12.09
CA ARG A 62 10.50 -12.96 -13.22
C ARG A 62 10.61 -14.06 -14.26
N LYS A 63 9.61 -14.19 -15.13
CA LYS A 63 9.59 -15.16 -16.22
C LYS A 63 10.90 -15.12 -17.03
N LYS A 64 11.55 -16.27 -17.19
CA LYS A 64 12.80 -16.45 -17.97
C LYS A 64 14.00 -15.61 -17.48
N SER A 65 13.98 -15.15 -16.23
CA SER A 65 15.10 -14.45 -15.61
C SER A 65 15.69 -15.29 -14.49
N GLU A 66 16.98 -15.60 -14.59
CA GLU A 66 17.75 -16.17 -13.47
C GLU A 66 18.08 -15.13 -12.39
N LYS A 67 17.92 -13.84 -12.69
CA LYS A 67 18.13 -12.75 -11.73
C LYS A 67 17.07 -12.79 -10.63
N LEU A 68 17.53 -12.67 -9.39
CA LEU A 68 16.69 -12.43 -8.22
C LEU A 68 16.37 -10.94 -8.10
N TYR A 69 15.10 -10.66 -7.83
CA TYR A 69 14.59 -9.32 -7.53
C TYR A 69 14.09 -9.32 -6.09
N THR A 70 14.26 -8.20 -5.40
CA THR A 70 13.72 -8.01 -4.05
C THR A 70 12.91 -6.72 -4.03
N THR A 71 11.71 -6.78 -3.46
CA THR A 71 10.87 -5.61 -3.23
C THR A 71 10.36 -5.59 -1.80
N SER A 72 10.11 -4.39 -1.27
CA SER A 72 9.42 -4.20 0.00
C SER A 72 7.99 -3.74 -0.26
N LEU A 73 7.04 -4.33 0.46
CA LEU A 73 5.61 -4.09 0.35
C LEU A 73 5.05 -3.75 1.72
N ILE A 74 3.99 -2.95 1.74
CA ILE A 74 3.14 -2.75 2.91
C ILE A 74 1.83 -3.49 2.69
N VAL A 75 1.49 -4.40 3.58
CA VAL A 75 0.19 -5.07 3.60
C VAL A 75 -0.65 -4.48 4.72
N LYS A 76 -1.73 -3.78 4.36
CA LYS A 76 -2.75 -3.26 5.28
C LYS A 76 -3.92 -4.23 5.28
N SER A 77 -4.25 -4.78 6.44
CA SER A 77 -5.38 -5.69 6.64
C SER A 77 -6.36 -5.08 7.63
N LEU A 78 -7.62 -4.90 7.25
CA LEU A 78 -8.65 -4.34 8.13
C LEU A 78 -8.87 -5.23 9.35
N LEU A 79 -8.99 -4.62 10.52
CA LEU A 79 -9.25 -5.33 11.78
C LEU A 79 -10.65 -5.96 11.78
N SER A 80 -10.77 -7.10 12.43
CA SER A 80 -12.05 -7.78 12.71
C SER A 80 -12.62 -7.32 14.06
N GLY A 81 -13.94 -7.21 14.18
CA GLY A 81 -14.64 -6.84 15.43
C GLY A 81 -15.54 -5.61 15.26
N ASP A 82 -15.89 -4.92 16.36
CA ASP A 82 -16.81 -3.76 16.35
C ASP A 82 -16.37 -2.62 15.41
N GLU A 83 -15.06 -2.47 15.19
CA GLU A 83 -14.52 -1.49 14.23
C GLU A 83 -14.87 -1.83 12.77
N MET A 84 -15.08 -3.12 12.46
CA MET A 84 -15.48 -3.60 11.14
C MET A 84 -16.90 -3.15 10.80
N ASP A 85 -17.83 -3.18 11.75
CA ASP A 85 -19.20 -2.71 11.54
C ASP A 85 -19.22 -1.25 11.09
N PHE A 86 -18.43 -0.39 11.74
CA PHE A 86 -18.29 1.00 11.32
C PHE A 86 -17.69 1.13 9.92
N LEU A 87 -16.61 0.40 9.64
CA LEU A 87 -15.95 0.42 8.32
C LEU A 87 -16.86 -0.09 7.20
N GLU A 88 -17.70 -1.07 7.48
CA GLU A 88 -18.72 -1.60 6.56
C GLU A 88 -19.84 -0.59 6.33
N HIS A 89 -20.34 0.06 7.39
CA HIS A 89 -21.37 1.10 7.27
C HIS A 89 -20.93 2.26 6.36
N ILE A 90 -19.65 2.63 6.40
CA ILE A 90 -19.10 3.68 5.53
C ILE A 90 -18.60 3.16 4.18
N ASP A 91 -18.74 1.87 3.88
CA ASP A 91 -18.20 1.18 2.70
C ASP A 91 -16.72 1.51 2.44
N SER A 92 -15.93 1.49 3.52
CA SER A 92 -14.52 1.92 3.50
C SER A 92 -13.73 1.14 2.46
N PHE A 93 -13.96 -0.18 2.39
CA PHE A 93 -13.16 -1.03 1.51
C PHE A 93 -13.31 -0.66 0.02
N SER A 94 -14.56 -0.53 -0.42
CA SER A 94 -14.90 -0.22 -1.82
C SER A 94 -14.40 1.15 -2.23
N LYS A 95 -14.51 2.13 -1.32
CA LYS A 95 -14.03 3.50 -1.53
C LYS A 95 -12.51 3.55 -1.64
N GLU A 96 -11.78 2.96 -0.69
CA GLU A 96 -10.32 2.90 -0.75
C GLU A 96 -9.85 2.14 -2.01
N ARG A 97 -10.47 0.99 -2.32
CA ARG A 97 -10.16 0.23 -3.54
C ARG A 97 -10.36 1.08 -4.80
N THR A 98 -11.48 1.77 -4.90
CA THR A 98 -11.78 2.63 -6.05
C THR A 98 -10.78 3.78 -6.16
N MET A 99 -10.39 4.37 -5.02
CA MET A 99 -9.41 5.45 -4.98
C MET A 99 -8.06 4.98 -5.52
N TYR A 100 -7.50 3.90 -4.97
CA TYR A 100 -6.17 3.40 -5.35
C TYR A 100 -6.11 2.73 -6.71
N MET A 101 -7.12 1.94 -7.07
CA MET A 101 -7.08 1.13 -8.30
C MET A 101 -7.61 1.87 -9.53
N LYS A 102 -8.37 2.96 -9.35
CA LYS A 102 -9.01 3.68 -10.47
C LYS A 102 -8.75 5.17 -10.46
N MET A 103 -9.07 5.86 -9.37
CA MET A 103 -9.03 7.34 -9.37
C MET A 103 -7.60 7.88 -9.38
N LEU A 104 -6.74 7.38 -8.50
CA LEU A 104 -5.34 7.83 -8.39
C LEU A 104 -4.57 7.66 -9.71
N PRO A 105 -4.61 6.51 -10.41
CA PRO A 105 -3.96 6.38 -11.72
C PRO A 105 -4.42 7.43 -12.74
N VAL A 106 -5.72 7.73 -12.79
CA VAL A 106 -6.28 8.76 -13.68
C VAL A 106 -5.79 10.15 -13.27
N MET A 107 -5.79 10.45 -11.97
CA MET A 107 -5.30 11.72 -11.44
C MET A 107 -3.82 11.93 -11.75
N GLU A 108 -2.99 10.90 -11.58
CA GLU A 108 -1.56 10.96 -11.88
C GLU A 108 -1.31 11.21 -13.38
N VAL A 109 -2.12 10.64 -14.28
CA VAL A 109 -2.08 10.94 -15.73
C VAL A 109 -2.42 12.41 -16.01
N ILE A 110 -3.50 12.93 -15.41
CA ILE A 110 -3.88 14.35 -15.56
C ILE A 110 -2.76 15.29 -15.05
N LEU A 111 -2.01 14.84 -14.04
CA LEU A 111 -0.88 15.56 -13.45
C LEU A 111 0.47 15.20 -14.09
N ASN A 112 0.47 14.77 -15.37
CA ASN A 112 1.67 14.46 -16.14
C ASN A 112 2.62 13.44 -15.46
N GLY A 113 2.05 12.40 -14.86
CA GLY A 113 2.78 11.34 -14.17
C GLY A 113 3.24 11.70 -12.76
N THR A 114 2.80 12.83 -12.20
CA THR A 114 3.12 13.19 -10.81
C THR A 114 2.50 12.19 -9.86
N LYS A 115 3.35 11.40 -9.18
CA LYS A 115 2.94 10.47 -8.11
C LYS A 115 2.20 11.20 -6.98
N LEU A 116 1.06 10.65 -6.60
CA LEU A 116 0.20 11.15 -5.50
C LEU A 116 0.14 10.17 -4.32
N ALA A 117 0.37 8.89 -4.58
CA ALA A 117 0.19 7.83 -3.61
C ALA A 117 1.19 6.68 -3.86
N PRO A 118 1.42 5.80 -2.87
CA PRO A 118 2.13 4.55 -3.13
C PRO A 118 1.38 3.74 -4.20
N LYS A 119 2.12 3.01 -5.04
CA LYS A 119 1.50 2.07 -5.98
C LYS A 119 0.71 1.03 -5.19
N CYS A 120 -0.55 0.81 -5.55
CA CYS A 120 -1.32 -0.34 -5.07
C CYS A 120 -1.06 -1.53 -5.98
N TYR A 121 -0.53 -2.60 -5.40
CA TYR A 121 -0.21 -3.84 -6.10
C TYR A 121 -1.44 -4.73 -6.20
N TYR A 122 -2.24 -4.79 -5.14
CA TYR A 122 -3.32 -5.75 -5.03
C TYR A 122 -4.32 -5.36 -3.95
N THR A 123 -5.57 -5.77 -4.12
CA THR A 123 -6.65 -5.57 -3.14
C THR A 123 -7.55 -6.80 -3.10
N GLN A 124 -7.97 -7.23 -1.92
CA GLN A 124 -8.84 -8.39 -1.72
C GLN A 124 -9.84 -8.12 -0.60
N LYS A 125 -11.12 -8.47 -0.78
CA LYS A 125 -12.17 -8.19 0.22
C LYS A 125 -12.34 -9.30 1.27
N ASN A 126 -12.13 -10.56 0.87
CA ASN A 126 -12.32 -11.74 1.73
C ASN A 126 -10.98 -12.40 1.94
N PRO A 127 -10.57 -12.82 3.15
CA PRO A 127 -11.39 -12.96 4.36
C PRO A 127 -11.58 -11.65 5.15
N THR A 128 -10.79 -10.62 4.85
CA THR A 128 -10.96 -9.24 5.34
C THR A 128 -10.47 -8.29 4.26
N GLY A 129 -10.77 -7.00 4.37
CA GLY A 129 -10.27 -5.99 3.45
C GLY A 129 -8.75 -5.90 3.54
N ILE A 130 -8.07 -6.29 2.47
CA ILE A 130 -6.61 -6.31 2.36
C ILE A 130 -6.18 -5.41 1.21
N TYR A 131 -5.09 -4.69 1.44
CA TYR A 131 -4.40 -3.86 0.46
C TYR A 131 -2.91 -4.15 0.49
N VAL A 132 -2.30 -4.27 -0.67
CA VAL A 132 -0.86 -4.41 -0.83
C VAL A 132 -0.32 -3.18 -1.54
N PHE A 133 0.61 -2.48 -0.92
CA PHE A 133 1.17 -1.23 -1.39
C PHE A 133 2.69 -1.31 -1.55
N GLU A 134 3.21 -0.43 -2.39
CA GLU A 134 4.62 -0.03 -2.39
C GLU A 134 5.04 0.48 -0.99
N ASP A 135 6.19 0.00 -0.50
CA ASP A 135 6.73 0.49 0.77
C ASP A 135 7.51 1.79 0.59
N LEU A 136 6.86 2.91 0.88
CA LEU A 136 7.50 4.22 0.86
C LEU A 136 8.63 4.34 1.91
N GLY A 137 8.58 3.56 2.99
CA GLY A 137 9.66 3.52 3.97
C GLY A 137 10.98 3.04 3.36
N ALA A 138 10.91 2.08 2.43
CA ALA A 138 12.07 1.61 1.67
C ALA A 138 12.63 2.67 0.71
N LEU A 139 11.83 3.69 0.35
CA LEU A 139 12.25 4.86 -0.42
C LEU A 139 12.75 6.02 0.46
N GLY A 140 12.82 5.82 1.78
CA GLY A 140 13.31 6.82 2.74
C GLY A 140 12.25 7.77 3.29
N TYR A 141 10.97 7.59 2.93
CA TYR A 141 9.88 8.36 3.55
C TYR A 141 9.69 7.96 5.01
N LYS A 142 9.31 8.93 5.84
CA LYS A 142 9.02 8.75 7.26
C LYS A 142 7.68 9.37 7.61
N LEU A 143 6.96 8.73 8.51
CA LEU A 143 5.73 9.29 9.05
C LEU A 143 6.07 10.44 10.00
N ALA A 144 5.46 11.60 9.77
CA ALA A 144 5.58 12.72 10.71
C ALA A 144 4.84 12.39 12.02
N ASN A 145 5.38 12.86 13.16
CA ASN A 145 4.74 12.65 14.45
C ASN A 145 3.45 13.48 14.53
N ARG A 146 2.30 12.80 14.63
CA ARG A 146 0.97 13.44 14.69
C ARG A 146 0.76 14.39 15.88
N GLN A 147 1.49 14.20 16.97
CA GLN A 147 1.35 15.03 18.19
C GLN A 147 2.13 16.33 18.07
N THR A 148 3.28 16.33 17.40
CA THR A 148 4.10 17.53 17.19
C THR A 148 3.78 18.25 15.89
N GLY A 149 3.13 17.57 14.94
CA GLY A 149 2.81 18.12 13.63
C GLY A 149 4.02 18.26 12.71
N LEU A 150 3.83 19.03 11.63
CA LEU A 150 4.88 19.39 10.67
C LEU A 150 5.52 20.73 11.08
N ASP A 151 6.82 20.88 10.83
CA ASP A 151 7.47 22.19 10.88
C ASP A 151 7.05 23.05 9.67
N LEU A 152 7.37 24.35 9.72
CA LEU A 152 6.96 25.30 8.68
C LEU A 152 7.47 24.90 7.27
N PRO A 153 8.75 24.54 7.07
CA PRO A 153 9.22 24.06 5.76
C PRO A 153 8.43 22.86 5.22
N HIS A 154 8.11 21.88 6.06
CA HIS A 154 7.31 20.73 5.62
C HIS A 154 5.85 21.10 5.33
N CYS A 155 5.26 22.04 6.08
CA CYS A 155 3.94 22.59 5.80
C CYS A 155 3.90 23.27 4.42
N GLU A 156 4.88 24.09 4.09
CA GLU A 156 4.97 24.77 2.79
C GLU A 156 5.01 23.77 1.64
N ILE A 157 5.85 22.73 1.76
CA ILE A 157 5.93 21.63 0.77
C ILE A 157 4.57 20.92 0.62
N ALA A 158 3.91 20.60 1.74
CA ALA A 158 2.61 19.93 1.72
C ALA A 158 1.54 20.79 1.03
N MET A 159 1.48 22.09 1.34
CA MET A 159 0.54 23.03 0.73
C MET A 159 0.78 23.19 -0.76
N HIS A 160 2.04 23.33 -1.19
CA HIS A 160 2.37 23.38 -2.62
C HIS A 160 2.03 22.08 -3.34
N LYS A 161 2.22 20.92 -2.70
CA LYS A 161 1.82 19.63 -3.31
C LYS A 161 0.30 19.55 -3.49
N ILE A 162 -0.48 20.02 -2.52
CA ILE A 162 -1.95 20.10 -2.61
C ILE A 162 -2.36 21.06 -3.73
N GLU A 163 -1.83 22.27 -3.75
CA GLU A 163 -2.13 23.28 -4.79
C GLU A 163 -1.86 22.74 -6.21
N ASN A 164 -0.65 22.21 -6.42
CA ASN A 164 -0.21 21.70 -7.71
C ASN A 164 -0.98 20.46 -8.18
N SER A 165 -1.59 19.71 -7.25
CA SER A 165 -2.44 18.57 -7.60
C SER A 165 -3.91 18.96 -7.79
N MET A 166 -4.45 19.84 -6.96
CA MET A 166 -5.87 20.21 -7.01
C MET A 166 -6.23 21.11 -8.18
N HIS A 167 -5.38 22.11 -8.52
CA HIS A 167 -5.73 23.07 -9.59
C HIS A 167 -5.91 22.41 -10.97
N PRO A 168 -5.03 21.51 -11.44
CA PRO A 168 -5.23 20.83 -12.72
C PRO A 168 -6.42 19.87 -12.71
N LEU A 169 -6.62 19.13 -11.60
CA LEU A 169 -7.76 18.21 -11.45
C LEU A 169 -9.11 18.94 -11.47
N TRP A 170 -9.20 20.06 -10.77
CA TRP A 170 -10.40 20.90 -10.78
C TRP A 170 -10.68 21.47 -12.16
N SER A 171 -9.63 21.88 -12.87
CA SER A 171 -9.75 22.38 -14.25
C SER A 171 -10.18 21.30 -15.23
N TRP A 172 -9.76 20.05 -15.02
CA TRP A 172 -10.18 18.89 -15.82
C TRP A 172 -11.66 18.54 -15.60
N LEU A 173 -12.15 18.57 -14.35
CA LEU A 173 -13.56 18.27 -14.02
C LEU A 173 -14.57 19.24 -14.64
N LYS A 174 -14.14 20.44 -15.04
CA LYS A 174 -15.01 21.46 -15.64
C LYS A 174 -15.10 21.39 -17.17
N LYS A 175 -14.33 20.50 -17.80
CA LYS A 175 -14.35 20.27 -19.26
C LYS A 175 -15.31 19.14 -19.59
#